data_AF-A0A3P9A0W1-F1
#
_entry.id   AF-A0A3P9A0W1-F1
#
_cell.length_a   1.000
_cell.length_b   1.000
_cell.length_c   1.000
_cell.angle_alpha   90.00
_cell.angle_beta   90.00
_cell.angle_gamma   90.00
#
_symmetry.space_group_name_H-M   'P 1'
#
loop_
_entity.id
_entity.type
_entity.pdbx_description
1 polymer ?
#
loop_
_entity_poly.entity_id
_entity_poly.type
_entity_poly.pdbx_seq_one_letter_code
_entity_poly.pdbx_strand_id
1 'polypeptide(L)'
;MSAEPESSVTTSDSESGIFSGESELCVVHDSDLDWFCSSEQKLICSHCAIVGSCVGHTVTPLASRVTAIRNQLVDVCEKMQLQAQRIERFINQTLTAKRAGVDASRAREQVVAQVSLVREALEEEEQRLLEAIQREEERVDQCLLTQRAHWGQALALLTQTRTRLVHTLTNTPDMQIEEADGVGEPHDTDQLKLKAGCNDSKLMRGLWASAILLACGSANLTIDDRTVSPLLSVSEDLCTLTFLPKRSRQSPPYNPARFDCWPNALGTLTISSGTHNWLMDVGESGAFKLGVCYASMGRKGSGNDSRLGYNAQSWVLSKYDGDFSFCHAGKNTPLRVVLKPKILGLLVDWPSQTLVFYDPDSSAVLHSVRHVFSAPLLPAFAVADRSVTILH
;
A
#
# COMPACT_ATOMS: atom_id res chain seq x y z
N MET A 1 -26.93 17.87 15.26
CA MET A 1 -28.06 18.76 14.92
C MET A 1 -28.50 18.37 13.53
N SER A 2 -29.46 17.44 13.46
CA SER A 2 -30.00 16.91 12.22
C SER A 2 -31.48 17.22 12.22
N ALA A 3 -31.96 17.92 11.21
CA ALA A 3 -33.37 18.06 10.88
C ALA A 3 -33.47 18.01 9.36
N GLU A 4 -33.97 16.89 8.84
CA GLU A 4 -34.59 16.84 7.52
C GLU A 4 -36.03 16.33 7.72
N PRO A 5 -37.02 16.85 6.97
CA PRO A 5 -38.41 16.71 7.33
C PRO A 5 -39.06 15.50 6.66
N GLU A 6 -39.89 14.80 7.42
CA GLU A 6 -40.86 13.83 6.93
C GLU A 6 -41.92 14.55 6.09
N SER A 7 -41.99 14.23 4.80
CA SER A 7 -43.10 14.64 3.93
C SER A 7 -44.31 13.74 4.19
N SER A 8 -45.26 14.27 4.95
CA SER A 8 -46.60 13.73 5.12
C SER A 8 -47.36 13.77 3.80
N VAL A 9 -47.54 12.61 3.15
CA VAL A 9 -48.48 12.47 2.04
C VAL A 9 -49.86 12.17 2.63
N THR A 10 -50.66 13.23 2.75
CA THR A 10 -52.10 13.16 2.98
C THR A 10 -52.79 12.73 1.69
N THR A 11 -53.22 11.47 1.59
CA THR A 11 -54.19 11.04 0.57
C THR A 11 -55.59 11.20 1.14
N SER A 12 -56.23 12.31 0.77
CA SER A 12 -57.66 12.53 0.92
C SER A 12 -58.39 11.85 -0.24
N ASP A 13 -58.85 10.61 -0.05
CA ASP A 13 -59.82 10.00 -0.96
C ASP A 13 -61.16 9.86 -0.25
N SER A 14 -61.89 10.98 -0.26
CA SER A 14 -63.32 11.03 0.01
C SER A 14 -64.07 10.78 -1.30
N GLU A 15 -63.99 9.59 -1.86
CA GLU A 15 -64.92 9.16 -2.91
C GLU A 15 -66.10 8.42 -2.28
N SER A 16 -67.02 9.21 -1.73
CA SER A 16 -68.41 8.80 -1.57
C SER A 16 -69.03 8.67 -2.97
N GLY A 17 -68.82 7.50 -3.58
CA GLY A 17 -69.48 7.08 -4.82
C GLY A 17 -70.97 6.87 -4.57
N ILE A 18 -71.71 7.89 -4.96
CA ILE A 18 -73.16 7.96 -5.10
C ILE A 18 -73.69 6.74 -5.86
N PHE A 19 -74.46 5.88 -5.20
CA PHE A 19 -75.34 4.92 -5.88
C PHE A 19 -76.69 5.62 -6.10
N SER A 20 -76.75 6.52 -7.08
CA SER A 20 -78.02 7.02 -7.61
C SER A 20 -78.66 5.88 -8.39
N GLY A 21 -79.63 5.20 -7.77
CA GLY A 21 -80.42 4.17 -8.44
C GLY A 21 -81.37 4.80 -9.45
N GLU A 22 -80.94 4.93 -10.70
CA GLU A 22 -81.87 4.87 -11.83
C GLU A 22 -82.19 3.37 -12.02
N SER A 23 -83.44 2.96 -11.75
CA SER A 23 -83.86 1.58 -12.02
C SER A 23 -83.91 1.41 -13.54
N GLU A 24 -82.82 0.92 -14.12
CA GLU A 24 -82.81 0.54 -15.54
C GLU A 24 -83.80 -0.61 -15.72
N LEU A 25 -84.87 -0.36 -16.49
CA LEU A 25 -85.88 -1.35 -16.85
C LEU A 25 -85.49 -2.05 -18.16
N CYS A 26 -85.90 -3.31 -18.31
CA CYS A 26 -85.66 -4.06 -19.53
C CYS A 26 -86.45 -3.48 -20.71
N VAL A 27 -85.76 -3.03 -21.76
CA VAL A 27 -86.35 -2.43 -22.98
C VAL A 27 -87.40 -3.32 -23.66
N VAL A 28 -87.34 -4.65 -23.47
CA VAL A 28 -88.25 -5.62 -24.13
C VAL A 28 -89.43 -6.03 -23.22
N HIS A 29 -89.26 -6.00 -21.90
CA HIS A 29 -90.22 -6.57 -20.96
C HIS A 29 -90.66 -5.60 -19.85
N ASP A 30 -90.18 -4.36 -19.87
CA ASP A 30 -90.47 -3.27 -18.93
C ASP A 30 -90.42 -3.71 -17.45
N SER A 31 -89.43 -4.53 -17.13
CA SER A 31 -89.24 -5.17 -15.82
C SER A 31 -87.84 -4.86 -15.27
N ASP A 32 -87.70 -4.80 -13.95
CA ASP A 32 -86.42 -4.51 -13.28
C ASP A 32 -85.32 -5.49 -13.69
N LEU A 33 -84.12 -4.96 -13.89
CA LEU A 33 -82.93 -5.72 -14.31
C LEU A 33 -82.23 -6.42 -13.13
N ASP A 34 -82.97 -7.30 -12.45
CA ASP A 34 -82.51 -7.98 -11.24
C ASP A 34 -81.62 -9.21 -11.48
N TRP A 35 -81.25 -9.49 -12.72
CA TRP A 35 -80.46 -10.66 -13.11
C TRP A 35 -79.23 -10.26 -13.93
N PHE A 36 -78.15 -11.03 -13.82
CA PHE A 36 -76.92 -10.82 -14.57
C PHE A 36 -76.62 -12.03 -15.45
N CYS A 37 -76.38 -11.80 -16.74
CA CYS A 37 -75.94 -12.82 -17.68
C CYS A 37 -74.40 -12.85 -17.77
N SER A 38 -73.77 -13.93 -17.30
CA SER A 38 -72.30 -14.08 -17.34
C SER A 38 -71.74 -14.34 -18.74
N SER A 39 -72.55 -14.91 -19.63
CA SER A 39 -72.18 -15.18 -21.02
C SER A 39 -72.10 -13.90 -21.87
N GLU A 40 -72.96 -12.93 -21.59
CA GLU A 40 -73.05 -11.67 -22.36
C GLU A 40 -72.61 -10.43 -21.57
N GLN A 41 -72.20 -10.60 -20.30
CA GLN A 41 -71.75 -9.54 -19.38
C GLN A 41 -72.71 -8.35 -19.28
N LYS A 42 -74.02 -8.62 -19.18
CA LYS A 42 -75.06 -7.58 -19.11
C LYS A 42 -76.14 -7.87 -18.07
N LEU A 43 -76.80 -6.81 -17.61
CA LEU A 43 -77.98 -6.86 -16.76
C LEU A 43 -79.21 -7.23 -17.60
N ILE A 44 -80.03 -8.12 -17.07
CA ILE A 44 -81.24 -8.65 -17.71
C ILE A 44 -82.38 -8.73 -16.67
N CYS A 45 -83.64 -8.75 -17.10
CA CYS A 45 -84.76 -9.00 -16.21
C CYS A 45 -85.05 -10.51 -16.08
N SER A 46 -85.92 -10.88 -15.14
CA SER A 46 -86.35 -12.27 -14.90
C SER A 46 -86.92 -12.98 -16.13
N HIS A 47 -87.68 -12.27 -16.97
CA HIS A 47 -88.26 -12.81 -18.20
C HIS A 47 -87.20 -13.14 -19.26
N CYS A 48 -86.16 -12.29 -19.40
CA CYS A 48 -85.03 -12.55 -20.29
C CYS A 48 -84.22 -13.79 -19.89
N ALA A 49 -84.14 -14.09 -18.59
CA ALA A 49 -83.43 -15.24 -18.05
C ALA A 49 -84.17 -16.58 -18.26
N ILE A 50 -85.50 -16.58 -18.15
CA ILE A 50 -86.32 -17.81 -18.12
C ILE A 50 -86.91 -18.18 -19.49
N VAL A 51 -87.32 -17.18 -20.29
CA VAL A 51 -88.04 -17.41 -21.57
C VAL A 51 -87.44 -16.59 -22.73
N GLY A 52 -86.65 -15.56 -22.43
CA GLY A 52 -86.08 -14.66 -23.44
C GLY A 52 -84.73 -15.09 -24.02
N SER A 53 -83.98 -14.11 -24.52
CA SER A 53 -82.73 -14.33 -25.28
C SER A 53 -81.56 -14.91 -24.49
N CYS A 54 -81.67 -15.05 -23.17
CA CYS A 54 -80.64 -15.63 -22.32
C CYS A 54 -80.97 -17.05 -21.82
N VAL A 55 -81.95 -17.73 -22.44
CA VAL A 55 -82.28 -19.12 -22.12
C VAL A 55 -81.11 -20.04 -22.51
N GLY A 56 -80.59 -20.77 -21.52
CA GLY A 56 -79.39 -21.61 -21.66
C GLY A 56 -78.07 -20.88 -21.35
N HIS A 57 -78.09 -19.59 -21.04
CA HIS A 57 -76.91 -18.86 -20.56
C HIS A 57 -76.72 -19.02 -19.06
N THR A 58 -75.50 -18.75 -18.58
CA THR A 58 -75.19 -18.74 -17.14
C THR A 58 -75.67 -17.42 -16.52
N VAL A 59 -76.91 -17.43 -16.04
CA VAL A 59 -77.57 -16.27 -15.42
C VAL A 59 -77.63 -16.42 -13.90
N THR A 60 -77.39 -15.34 -13.18
CA THR A 60 -77.41 -15.30 -11.70
C THR A 60 -78.16 -14.07 -11.21
N PRO A 61 -78.91 -14.14 -10.10
CA PRO A 61 -79.53 -12.96 -9.53
C PRO A 61 -78.49 -11.87 -9.23
N LEU A 62 -78.78 -10.62 -9.59
CA LEU A 62 -77.88 -9.49 -9.44
C LEU A 62 -77.46 -9.32 -7.97
N ALA A 63 -78.41 -9.41 -7.04
CA ALA A 63 -78.13 -9.36 -5.61
C ALA A 63 -77.14 -10.45 -5.15
N SER A 64 -77.23 -11.67 -5.71
CA SER A 64 -76.29 -12.77 -5.43
C SER A 64 -74.91 -12.52 -6.06
N ARG A 65 -74.83 -11.88 -7.23
CA ARG A 65 -73.55 -11.51 -7.85
C ARG A 65 -72.87 -10.35 -7.13
N VAL A 66 -73.61 -9.31 -6.73
CA VAL A 66 -73.07 -8.16 -5.98
C VAL A 66 -72.51 -8.62 -4.64
N THR A 67 -73.24 -9.49 -3.93
CA THR A 67 -72.75 -10.10 -2.68
C THR A 67 -71.53 -10.99 -2.90
N ALA A 68 -71.50 -11.79 -3.97
CA ALA A 68 -70.32 -12.59 -4.33
C ALA A 68 -69.08 -11.73 -4.62
N ILE A 69 -69.22 -10.66 -5.41
CA ILE A 69 -68.12 -9.72 -5.72
C ILE A 69 -67.67 -8.98 -4.46
N ARG A 70 -68.60 -8.54 -3.61
CA ARG A 70 -68.27 -7.89 -2.33
C ARG A 70 -67.48 -8.83 -1.42
N ASN A 71 -67.89 -10.10 -1.31
CA ASN A 71 -67.17 -11.10 -0.53
C ASN A 71 -65.78 -11.40 -1.12
N GLN A 72 -65.65 -11.44 -2.45
CA GLN A 72 -64.36 -11.58 -3.12
C GLN A 72 -63.43 -10.39 -2.85
N LEU A 73 -63.96 -9.16 -2.86
CA LEU A 73 -63.20 -7.95 -2.51
C LEU A 73 -62.75 -7.97 -1.04
N VAL A 74 -63.62 -8.40 -0.12
CA VAL A 74 -63.25 -8.56 1.30
C VAL A 74 -62.12 -9.59 1.46
N ASP A 75 -62.21 -10.75 0.81
CA ASP A 75 -61.16 -11.78 0.85
C ASP A 75 -59.82 -11.28 0.27
N VAL A 76 -59.86 -10.51 -0.81
CA VAL A 76 -58.65 -9.87 -1.38
C VAL A 76 -58.07 -8.83 -0.42
N CYS A 77 -58.92 -7.99 0.20
CA CYS A 77 -58.48 -7.00 1.19
C CYS A 77 -57.88 -7.65 2.44
N GLU A 78 -58.48 -8.72 2.96
CA GLU A 78 -57.95 -9.49 4.09
C GLU A 78 -56.58 -10.11 3.76
N LYS A 79 -56.44 -10.68 2.55
CA LYS A 79 -55.16 -11.21 2.05
C LYS A 79 -54.10 -10.11 1.94
N MET A 80 -54.44 -8.95 1.40
CA MET A 80 -53.53 -7.81 1.33
C MET A 80 -53.14 -7.30 2.71
N GLN A 81 -54.08 -7.23 3.66
CA GLN A 81 -53.81 -6.80 5.03
C GLN A 81 -52.88 -7.78 5.75
N LEU A 82 -53.08 -9.08 5.59
CA LEU A 82 -52.19 -10.11 6.12
C LEU A 82 -50.79 -10.05 5.48
N GLN A 83 -50.70 -9.75 4.18
CA GLN A 83 -49.42 -9.51 3.51
C GLN A 83 -48.72 -8.27 4.05
N ALA A 84 -49.42 -7.15 4.23
CA ALA A 84 -48.87 -5.92 4.79
C ALA A 84 -48.32 -6.15 6.21
N GLN A 85 -49.07 -6.84 7.08
CA GLN A 85 -48.62 -7.19 8.43
C GLN A 85 -47.41 -8.14 8.44
N ARG A 86 -47.29 -9.03 7.46
CA ARG A 86 -46.11 -9.88 7.29
C ARG A 86 -44.88 -9.07 6.90
N ILE A 87 -45.04 -8.13 5.97
CA ILE A 87 -43.96 -7.23 5.54
C ILE A 87 -43.52 -6.35 6.72
N GLU A 88 -44.47 -5.78 7.45
CA GLU A 88 -44.19 -4.94 8.62
C GLU A 88 -43.44 -5.71 9.72
N ARG A 89 -43.87 -6.95 10.02
CA ARG A 89 -43.12 -7.84 10.94
C ARG A 89 -41.72 -8.15 10.44
N PHE A 90 -41.56 -8.42 9.14
CA PHE A 90 -40.23 -8.67 8.57
C PHE A 90 -39.31 -7.45 8.71
N ILE A 91 -39.82 -6.24 8.45
CA ILE A 91 -39.09 -4.98 8.65
C ILE A 91 -38.70 -4.84 10.12
N ASN A 92 -39.67 -4.92 11.03
CA ASN A 92 -39.48 -4.60 12.45
C ASN A 92 -38.73 -5.67 13.24
N GLN A 93 -38.69 -6.92 12.78
CA GLN A 93 -38.00 -8.01 13.48
C GLN A 93 -36.74 -8.46 12.76
N THR A 94 -36.80 -8.66 11.44
CA THR A 94 -35.68 -9.25 10.69
C THR A 94 -34.69 -8.19 10.22
N LEU A 95 -35.16 -7.09 9.63
CA LEU A 95 -34.26 -6.04 9.13
C LEU A 95 -33.62 -5.25 10.27
N THR A 96 -34.36 -4.94 11.33
CA THR A 96 -33.83 -4.32 12.56
C THR A 96 -32.80 -5.20 13.27
N ALA A 97 -33.09 -6.50 13.46
CA ALA A 97 -32.13 -7.43 14.07
C ALA A 97 -30.88 -7.62 13.20
N LYS A 98 -31.03 -7.69 11.87
CA LYS A 98 -29.88 -7.72 10.96
C LYS A 98 -29.08 -6.42 11.00
N ARG A 99 -29.72 -5.26 11.14
CA ARG A 99 -29.03 -3.97 11.31
C ARG A 99 -28.15 -3.96 12.56
N ALA A 100 -28.65 -4.49 13.68
CA ALA A 100 -27.86 -4.68 14.90
C ALA A 100 -26.75 -5.75 14.73
N GLY A 101 -27.00 -6.83 13.96
CA GLY A 101 -25.97 -7.82 13.60
C GLY A 101 -24.86 -7.27 12.69
N VAL A 102 -25.14 -6.19 11.96
CA VAL A 102 -24.19 -5.41 11.16
C VAL A 102 -23.62 -4.24 11.99
N ASP A 103 -23.56 -4.37 13.32
CA ASP A 103 -22.91 -3.37 14.18
C ASP A 103 -21.41 -3.30 13.88
N ALA A 104 -21.09 -2.42 12.92
CA ALA A 104 -19.76 -1.98 12.59
C ALA A 104 -19.08 -1.30 13.79
N SER A 105 -19.78 -1.04 14.90
CA SER A 105 -19.19 -0.50 16.13
C SER A 105 -18.04 -1.36 16.64
N ARG A 106 -18.24 -2.68 16.76
CA ARG A 106 -17.18 -3.57 17.24
C ARG A 106 -15.98 -3.60 16.29
N ALA A 107 -16.23 -3.61 14.97
CA ALA A 107 -15.16 -3.56 13.98
C ALA A 107 -14.42 -2.22 14.02
N ARG A 108 -15.13 -1.10 14.20
CA ARG A 108 -14.53 0.25 14.36
C ARG A 108 -13.69 0.34 15.63
N GLU A 109 -14.23 -0.11 16.76
CA GLU A 109 -13.52 -0.18 18.04
C GLU A 109 -12.26 -1.03 17.92
N GLN A 110 -12.34 -2.17 17.22
CA GLN A 110 -11.18 -3.02 16.96
C GLN A 110 -10.11 -2.31 16.13
N VAL A 111 -10.48 -1.65 15.02
CA VAL A 111 -9.53 -0.90 14.18
C VAL A 111 -8.89 0.24 14.97
N VAL A 112 -9.69 1.01 15.72
CA VAL A 112 -9.19 2.11 16.55
C VAL A 112 -8.22 1.57 17.61
N ALA A 113 -8.58 0.51 18.32
CA ALA A 113 -7.71 -0.09 19.34
C ALA A 113 -6.40 -0.60 18.75
N GLN A 114 -6.44 -1.27 17.59
CA GLN A 114 -5.24 -1.76 16.90
C GLN A 114 -4.32 -0.60 16.47
N VAL A 115 -4.89 0.45 15.88
CA VAL A 115 -4.11 1.62 15.44
C VAL A 115 -3.53 2.38 16.63
N SER A 116 -4.29 2.56 17.71
CA SER A 116 -3.80 3.21 18.93
C SER A 116 -2.61 2.45 19.53
N LEU A 117 -2.69 1.13 19.63
CA LEU A 117 -1.59 0.30 20.11
C LEU A 117 -0.32 0.46 19.23
N VAL A 118 -0.48 0.50 17.91
CA VAL A 118 0.65 0.71 16.99
C VAL A 118 1.24 2.12 17.17
N ARG A 119 0.42 3.15 17.36
CA ARG A 119 0.90 4.52 17.61
C ARG A 119 1.72 4.60 18.89
N GLU A 120 1.21 4.06 20.00
CA GLU A 120 1.91 4.02 21.27
C GLU A 120 3.27 3.31 21.15
N ALA A 121 3.31 2.18 20.44
CA ALA A 121 4.56 1.46 20.19
C ALA A 121 5.56 2.27 19.32
N LEU A 122 5.06 3.08 18.39
CA LEU A 122 5.89 3.95 17.56
C LEU A 122 6.45 5.15 18.33
N GLU A 123 5.64 5.74 19.21
CA GLU A 123 6.07 6.83 20.10
C GLU A 123 7.18 6.35 21.05
N GLU A 124 7.04 5.14 21.61
CA GLU A 124 8.07 4.53 22.45
C GLU A 124 9.37 4.22 21.65
N GLU A 125 9.22 3.70 20.44
CA GLU A 125 10.35 3.44 19.54
C GLU A 125 11.10 4.73 19.16
N GLU A 126 10.36 5.79 18.85
CA GLU A 126 10.89 7.13 18.59
C GLU A 126 11.67 7.65 19.80
N GLN A 127 11.06 7.64 20.98
CA GLN A 127 11.68 8.09 22.22
C GLN A 127 12.98 7.33 22.49
N ARG A 128 12.97 6.00 22.37
CA ARG A 128 14.17 5.17 22.56
C ARG A 128 15.31 5.54 21.60
N LEU A 129 14.98 5.86 20.34
CA LEU A 129 15.97 6.28 19.34
C LEU A 129 16.52 7.67 19.64
N LEU A 130 15.66 8.62 20.03
CA LEU A 130 16.08 9.98 20.40
C LEU A 130 17.00 9.96 21.64
N GLU A 131 16.66 9.17 22.65
CA GLU A 131 17.53 8.98 23.82
C GLU A 131 18.86 8.33 23.46
N ALA A 132 18.87 7.42 22.48
CA ALA A 132 20.10 6.80 22.01
C ALA A 132 21.01 7.78 21.27
N ILE A 133 20.43 8.69 20.50
CA ILE A 133 21.16 9.80 19.87
C ILE A 133 21.71 10.74 20.95
N GLN A 134 20.87 11.18 21.88
CA GLN A 134 21.27 12.10 22.95
C GLN A 134 22.40 11.54 23.81
N ARG A 135 22.30 10.27 24.22
CA ARG A 135 23.37 9.60 25.00
C ARG A 135 24.71 9.57 24.25
N GLU A 136 24.65 9.42 22.93
CA GLU A 136 25.86 9.40 22.11
C GLU A 136 26.42 10.82 21.90
N GLU A 137 25.56 11.82 21.77
CA GLU A 137 25.94 13.25 21.75
C GLU A 137 26.64 13.65 23.05
N GLU A 138 26.03 13.36 24.21
CA GLU A 138 26.62 13.61 25.53
C GLU A 138 27.97 12.90 25.72
N ARG A 139 28.10 11.66 25.20
CA ARG A 139 29.36 10.92 25.22
C ARG A 139 30.44 11.63 24.40
N VAL A 140 30.09 12.13 23.20
CA VAL A 140 31.02 12.86 22.33
C VAL A 140 31.41 14.19 22.96
N ASP A 141 30.46 14.95 23.50
CA ASP A 141 30.70 16.22 24.19
C ASP A 141 31.65 16.05 25.38
N GLN A 142 31.42 15.02 26.21
CA GLN A 142 32.31 14.73 27.34
C GLN A 142 33.73 14.38 26.88
N CYS A 143 33.86 13.65 25.77
CA CYS A 143 35.16 13.33 25.16
C CYS A 143 35.85 14.60 24.64
N LEU A 144 35.11 15.48 23.98
CA LEU A 144 35.61 16.78 23.49
C LEU A 144 36.09 17.66 24.64
N LEU A 145 35.34 17.75 25.74
CA LEU A 145 35.74 18.52 26.93
C LEU A 145 37.03 17.97 27.55
N THR A 146 37.15 16.65 27.65
CA THR A 146 38.34 15.99 28.21
C THR A 146 39.56 16.21 27.32
N GLN A 147 39.42 16.07 26.00
CA GLN A 147 40.49 16.38 25.04
C GLN A 147 40.90 17.85 25.10
N ARG A 148 39.93 18.77 25.16
CA ARG A 148 40.21 20.21 25.26
C ARG A 148 40.96 20.55 26.55
N ALA A 149 40.61 19.93 27.67
CA ALA A 149 41.32 20.13 28.94
C ALA A 149 42.75 19.58 28.87
N HIS A 150 42.93 18.36 28.34
CA HIS A 150 44.23 17.73 28.17
C HIS A 150 45.17 18.56 27.28
N TRP A 151 44.73 18.91 26.07
CA TRP A 151 45.53 19.73 25.14
C TRP A 151 45.72 21.16 25.65
N GLY A 152 44.75 21.72 26.37
CA GLY A 152 44.89 23.02 27.03
C GLY A 152 46.02 23.04 28.07
N GLN A 153 46.13 21.98 28.88
CA GLN A 153 47.23 21.83 29.84
C GLN A 153 48.58 21.65 29.15
N ALA A 154 48.63 20.79 28.12
CA ALA A 154 49.84 20.58 27.32
C ALA A 154 50.34 21.88 26.68
N LEU A 155 49.43 22.67 26.11
CA LEU A 155 49.75 23.99 25.55
C LEU A 155 50.25 24.98 26.61
N ALA A 156 49.64 24.98 27.80
CA ALA A 156 50.08 25.84 28.91
C ALA A 156 51.50 25.47 29.37
N LEU A 157 51.79 24.16 29.50
CA LEU A 157 53.12 23.66 29.85
C LEU A 157 54.17 24.09 28.82
N LEU A 158 53.91 23.88 27.53
CA LEU A 158 54.82 24.29 26.46
C LEU A 158 55.04 25.81 26.46
N THR A 159 53.99 26.59 26.68
CA THR A 159 54.05 28.06 26.74
C THR A 159 54.89 28.53 27.93
N GLN A 160 54.72 27.91 29.10
CA GLN A 160 55.51 28.21 30.29
C GLN A 160 56.98 27.83 30.09
N THR A 161 57.27 26.61 29.60
CA THR A 161 58.63 26.15 29.37
C THR A 161 59.35 27.04 28.35
N ARG A 162 58.68 27.40 27.25
CA ARG A 162 59.19 28.39 26.29
C ARG A 162 59.53 29.71 26.97
N THR A 163 58.64 30.24 27.81
CA THR A 163 58.85 31.53 28.50
C THR A 163 60.04 31.46 29.47
N ARG A 164 60.18 30.35 30.21
CA ARG A 164 61.33 30.08 31.09
C ARG A 164 62.64 30.06 30.29
N LEU A 165 62.69 29.31 29.20
CA LEU A 165 63.87 29.21 28.33
C LEU A 165 64.26 30.58 27.74
N VAL A 166 63.29 31.36 27.25
CA VAL A 166 63.54 32.72 26.74
C VAL A 166 64.09 33.64 27.84
N HIS A 167 63.55 33.58 29.05
CA HIS A 167 64.04 34.37 30.17
C HIS A 167 65.48 33.99 30.56
N THR A 168 65.78 32.69 30.64
CA THR A 168 67.13 32.17 30.93
C THR A 168 68.14 32.62 29.87
N LEU A 169 67.79 32.53 28.57
CA LEU A 169 68.62 33.02 27.47
C LEU A 169 68.94 34.52 27.57
N THR A 170 68.02 35.32 28.12
CA THR A 170 68.18 36.78 28.21
C THR A 170 69.03 37.20 29.42
N ASN A 171 68.98 36.45 30.52
CA ASN A 171 69.45 36.92 31.83
C ASN A 171 70.59 36.11 32.48
N THR A 172 70.97 34.94 31.93
CA THR A 172 72.05 34.10 32.51
C THR A 172 72.92 33.46 31.42
N PRO A 173 74.26 33.61 31.44
CA PRO A 173 75.13 33.14 30.37
C PRO A 173 75.59 31.67 30.48
N ASP A 174 75.20 30.92 31.51
CA ASP A 174 75.68 29.54 31.69
C ASP A 174 74.57 28.56 32.14
N MET A 175 74.50 27.44 31.39
CA MET A 175 73.96 26.10 31.70
C MET A 175 72.63 25.58 31.09
N GLN A 176 72.76 24.29 30.71
CA GLN A 176 71.87 23.16 30.36
C GLN A 176 70.41 23.39 29.94
N ILE A 177 70.15 22.99 28.68
CA ILE A 177 68.82 22.87 28.06
C ILE A 177 68.16 21.60 28.60
N GLU A 178 67.14 21.75 29.45
CA GLU A 178 66.17 20.67 29.67
C GLU A 178 65.22 20.64 28.46
N GLU A 179 65.33 19.62 27.62
CA GLU A 179 64.33 19.34 26.59
C GLU A 179 63.00 19.02 27.28
N ALA A 180 61.95 19.73 26.87
CA ALA A 180 60.59 19.40 27.26
C ALA A 180 60.18 18.12 26.53
N ASP A 181 60.55 16.98 27.08
CA ASP A 181 60.18 15.69 26.51
C ASP A 181 58.68 15.42 26.74
N GLY A 182 57.99 14.97 25.69
CA GLY A 182 56.74 14.22 25.84
C GLY A 182 55.39 14.92 25.64
N VAL A 183 55.29 16.11 25.04
CA VAL A 183 53.98 16.55 24.51
C VAL A 183 53.80 15.99 23.11
N GLY A 184 53.08 14.87 22.99
CA GLY A 184 52.72 14.27 21.69
C GLY A 184 51.89 15.23 20.82
N GLU A 185 51.64 14.85 19.56
CA GLU A 185 50.86 15.70 18.64
C GLU A 185 49.34 15.51 18.79
N PRO A 186 48.53 16.59 18.62
CA PRO A 186 47.08 16.48 18.56
C PRO A 186 46.65 15.59 17.40
N HIS A 187 45.76 14.64 17.67
CA HIS A 187 45.21 13.76 16.64
C HIS A 187 43.70 13.59 16.84
N ASP A 188 42.98 13.54 15.73
CA ASP A 188 41.57 13.18 15.72
C ASP A 188 41.42 11.70 16.10
N THR A 189 40.41 11.38 16.91
CA THR A 189 40.17 10.04 17.44
C THR A 189 38.76 9.63 17.10
N ASP A 190 38.54 8.36 16.73
CA ASP A 190 37.21 7.84 16.41
C ASP A 190 36.19 7.94 17.56
N GLN A 191 36.65 8.18 18.79
CA GLN A 191 35.80 8.46 19.95
C GLN A 191 35.06 9.80 19.86
N LEU A 192 35.54 10.73 19.03
CA LEU A 192 34.95 12.05 18.79
C LEU A 192 33.86 12.02 17.70
N LYS A 193 33.63 10.87 17.07
CA LYS A 193 32.59 10.69 16.07
C LYS A 193 31.36 10.05 16.72
N LEU A 194 30.18 10.48 16.28
CA LEU A 194 28.93 9.78 16.55
C LEU A 194 29.02 8.35 16.02
N LYS A 195 28.77 7.35 16.86
CA LYS A 195 28.70 5.96 16.41
C LYS A 195 27.58 5.80 15.39
N ALA A 196 27.95 5.24 14.23
CA ALA A 196 27.00 4.82 13.23
C ALA A 196 26.07 3.75 13.83
N GLY A 197 24.76 4.03 13.85
CA GLY A 197 23.73 3.09 14.28
C GLY A 197 23.02 3.40 15.61
N CYS A 198 23.35 4.52 16.29
CA CYS A 198 22.56 4.97 17.45
C CYS A 198 21.07 5.22 17.11
N ASN A 199 20.77 5.50 15.84
CA ASN A 199 19.43 5.73 15.32
C ASN A 199 18.90 4.57 14.44
N ASP A 200 19.54 3.40 14.48
CA ASP A 200 19.15 2.28 13.64
C ASP A 200 17.94 1.53 14.20
N SER A 201 16.80 1.63 13.51
CA SER A 201 15.65 0.75 13.74
C SER A 201 15.19 0.10 12.43
N LYS A 202 15.11 -1.23 12.44
CA LYS A 202 14.53 -1.99 11.32
C LYS A 202 13.02 -1.76 11.23
N LEU A 203 12.34 -1.62 12.36
CA LEU A 203 10.90 -1.35 12.43
C LEU A 203 10.59 -0.01 11.76
N MET A 204 11.25 1.07 12.21
CA MET A 204 11.03 2.41 11.65
C MET A 204 11.36 2.47 10.17
N ARG A 205 12.44 1.82 9.72
CA ARG A 205 12.79 1.75 8.29
C ARG A 205 11.73 1.05 7.45
N GLY A 206 11.21 -0.06 7.93
CA GLY A 206 10.16 -0.81 7.23
C GLY A 206 8.88 -0.01 7.10
N LEU A 207 8.43 0.58 8.21
CA LEU A 207 7.23 1.42 8.24
C LEU A 207 7.39 2.68 7.39
N TRP A 208 8.57 3.31 7.41
CA TRP A 208 8.87 4.45 6.56
C TRP A 208 8.84 4.09 5.07
N ALA A 209 9.43 2.96 4.68
CA ALA A 209 9.37 2.47 3.30
C ALA A 209 7.92 2.21 2.84
N SER A 210 7.12 1.56 3.69
CA SER A 210 5.70 1.34 3.45
C SER A 210 4.89 2.64 3.40
N ALA A 211 5.18 3.59 4.29
CA ALA A 211 4.52 4.90 4.30
C ALA A 211 4.83 5.71 3.03
N ILE A 212 6.07 5.68 2.55
CA ILE A 212 6.44 6.32 1.27
C ILE A 212 5.69 5.66 0.11
N LEU A 213 5.64 4.31 0.08
CA LEU A 213 4.90 3.60 -0.96
C LEU A 213 3.43 4.03 -0.99
N LEU A 214 2.78 4.13 0.17
CA LEU A 214 1.37 4.51 0.28
C LEU A 214 1.12 6.00 -0.04
N ALA A 215 2.02 6.88 0.36
CA ALA A 215 1.84 8.32 0.21
C ALA A 215 2.24 8.84 -1.18
N CYS A 216 3.32 8.31 -1.74
CA CYS A 216 3.93 8.80 -2.98
C CYS A 216 3.79 7.83 -4.15
N GLY A 217 3.35 6.59 -3.90
CA GLY A 217 3.26 5.54 -4.92
C GLY A 217 4.62 4.96 -5.31
N SER A 218 4.58 4.10 -6.34
CA SER A 218 5.78 3.55 -7.01
C SER A 218 6.31 4.57 -8.03
N ALA A 219 7.62 4.66 -8.16
CA ALA A 219 8.26 5.50 -9.16
C ALA A 219 7.93 4.99 -10.57
N ASN A 220 7.71 5.92 -11.50
CA ASN A 220 7.54 5.60 -12.92
C ASN A 220 8.87 5.10 -13.50
N LEU A 221 9.06 3.78 -13.42
CA LEU A 221 10.28 3.06 -13.79
C LEU A 221 9.98 2.04 -14.89
N THR A 222 10.75 2.09 -15.98
CA THR A 222 10.75 1.06 -17.02
C THR A 222 12.15 0.54 -17.27
N ILE A 223 12.27 -0.58 -17.97
CA ILE A 223 13.55 -1.17 -18.38
C ILE A 223 14.07 -0.43 -19.62
N ASP A 224 15.34 -0.03 -19.62
CA ASP A 224 16.01 0.51 -20.80
C ASP A 224 16.45 -0.63 -21.73
N ASP A 225 15.67 -0.89 -22.79
CA ASP A 225 15.94 -1.92 -23.79
C ASP A 225 17.35 -1.85 -24.41
N ARG A 226 17.94 -0.65 -24.47
CA ARG A 226 19.31 -0.45 -24.99
C ARG A 226 20.36 -1.14 -24.12
N THR A 227 20.03 -1.39 -22.85
CA THR A 227 20.93 -2.02 -21.88
C THR A 227 20.76 -3.54 -21.81
N VAL A 228 19.60 -4.06 -22.23
CA VAL A 228 19.18 -5.45 -22.01
C VAL A 228 20.14 -6.45 -22.67
N SER A 229 20.64 -7.39 -21.88
CA SER A 229 21.50 -8.46 -22.38
C SER A 229 20.82 -9.35 -23.43
N PRO A 230 21.53 -9.87 -24.45
CA PRO A 230 21.00 -10.90 -25.36
C PRO A 230 20.58 -12.22 -24.68
N LEU A 231 20.88 -12.39 -23.39
CA LEU A 231 20.40 -13.49 -22.55
C LEU A 231 19.02 -13.21 -21.93
N LEU A 232 18.43 -12.05 -22.20
CA LEU A 232 17.14 -11.62 -21.68
C LEU A 232 16.23 -11.20 -22.83
N SER A 233 14.93 -11.34 -22.63
CA SER A 233 13.90 -10.63 -23.40
C SER A 233 13.17 -9.66 -22.49
N VAL A 234 12.78 -8.51 -23.03
CA VAL A 234 11.93 -7.53 -22.37
C VAL A 234 10.53 -7.57 -22.99
N SER A 235 9.48 -7.40 -22.18
CA SER A 235 8.10 -7.29 -22.63
C SER A 235 7.82 -5.96 -23.37
N GLU A 236 6.70 -5.89 -24.09
CA GLU A 236 6.30 -4.69 -24.86
C GLU A 236 6.11 -3.45 -23.99
N ASP A 237 5.61 -3.63 -22.76
CA ASP A 237 5.42 -2.57 -21.76
C ASP A 237 6.73 -2.14 -21.07
N LEU A 238 7.86 -2.79 -21.38
CA LEU A 238 9.17 -2.55 -20.77
C LEU A 238 9.19 -2.76 -19.24
N CYS A 239 8.31 -3.60 -18.70
CA CYS A 239 8.24 -3.87 -17.26
C CYS A 239 8.74 -5.26 -16.87
N THR A 240 8.72 -6.25 -17.78
CA THR A 240 9.08 -7.64 -17.48
C THR A 240 10.37 -8.06 -18.17
N LEU A 241 11.35 -8.53 -17.39
CA LEU A 241 12.53 -9.23 -17.89
C LEU A 241 12.33 -10.73 -17.79
N THR A 242 12.58 -11.44 -18.87
CA THR A 242 12.55 -12.91 -18.91
C THR A 242 13.91 -13.45 -19.31
N PHE A 243 14.41 -14.44 -18.57
CA PHE A 243 15.65 -15.12 -18.88
C PHE A 243 15.50 -16.07 -20.07
N LEU A 244 16.46 -16.02 -20.98
CA LEU A 244 16.53 -16.87 -22.17
C LEU A 244 17.63 -17.93 -21.99
N PRO A 245 17.28 -19.22 -21.81
CA PRO A 245 18.27 -20.28 -21.62
C PRO A 245 19.18 -20.51 -22.83
N LYS A 246 18.74 -20.08 -24.01
CA LYS A 246 19.49 -20.17 -25.27
C LYS A 246 19.58 -18.79 -25.90
N ARG A 247 20.79 -18.41 -26.30
CA ARG A 247 20.99 -17.19 -27.09
C ARG A 247 20.27 -17.30 -28.42
N SER A 248 19.62 -16.21 -28.83
CA SER A 248 19.09 -16.06 -30.18
C SER A 248 20.21 -16.27 -31.22
N ARG A 249 19.87 -16.86 -32.36
CA ARG A 249 20.80 -17.02 -33.48
C ARG A 249 21.20 -15.67 -34.11
N GLN A 250 20.36 -14.65 -33.94
CA GLN A 250 20.65 -13.29 -34.40
C GLN A 250 20.98 -12.44 -33.18
N SER A 251 22.25 -12.05 -33.06
CA SER A 251 22.67 -11.10 -32.04
C SER A 251 22.09 -9.71 -32.37
N PRO A 252 21.53 -8.98 -31.39
CA PRO A 252 21.10 -7.62 -31.61
C PRO A 252 22.28 -6.74 -32.06
N PRO A 253 22.02 -5.63 -32.79
CA PRO A 253 23.07 -4.69 -33.20
C PRO A 253 23.91 -4.22 -32.01
N TYR A 254 25.19 -3.94 -32.28
CA TYR A 254 26.11 -3.43 -31.26
C TYR A 254 25.58 -2.13 -30.65
N ASN A 255 25.51 -2.10 -29.32
CA ASN A 255 25.19 -0.90 -28.57
C ASN A 255 26.12 -0.83 -27.35
N PRO A 256 26.84 0.29 -27.11
CA PRO A 256 27.75 0.42 -25.98
C PRO A 256 27.05 0.29 -24.61
N ALA A 257 25.78 0.68 -24.50
CA ALA A 257 25.00 0.58 -23.26
C ALA A 257 24.58 -0.87 -22.93
N ARG A 258 24.59 -1.78 -23.91
CA ARG A 258 24.10 -3.15 -23.78
C ARG A 258 25.05 -4.05 -23.00
N PHE A 259 24.55 -4.87 -22.08
CA PHE A 259 25.34 -5.96 -21.51
C PHE A 259 25.54 -7.09 -22.54
N ASP A 260 26.76 -7.62 -22.69
CA ASP A 260 27.07 -8.66 -23.70
C ASP A 260 27.20 -10.07 -23.12
N CYS A 261 27.71 -10.19 -21.89
CA CYS A 261 28.02 -11.47 -21.26
C CYS A 261 27.02 -11.86 -20.17
N TRP A 262 26.73 -10.96 -19.23
CA TRP A 262 25.84 -11.24 -18.09
C TRP A 262 24.37 -10.95 -18.42
N PRO A 263 23.41 -11.69 -17.85
CA PRO A 263 21.98 -11.47 -18.09
C PRO A 263 21.48 -10.30 -17.24
N ASN A 264 22.00 -9.11 -17.52
CA ASN A 264 21.69 -7.87 -16.82
C ASN A 264 20.86 -6.92 -17.70
N ALA A 265 20.15 -6.01 -17.05
CA ALA A 265 19.52 -4.83 -17.64
C ALA A 265 19.45 -3.69 -16.61
N LEU A 266 19.24 -2.46 -17.06
CA LEU A 266 19.06 -1.29 -16.20
C LEU A 266 17.68 -0.65 -16.40
N GLY A 267 17.25 0.09 -15.40
CA GLY A 267 16.08 0.95 -15.46
C GLY A 267 16.36 2.29 -16.13
N THR A 268 15.30 2.95 -16.58
CA THR A 268 15.32 4.29 -17.19
C THR A 268 15.43 5.42 -16.17
N LEU A 269 15.01 5.18 -14.91
CA LEU A 269 15.03 6.17 -13.85
C LEU A 269 16.46 6.46 -13.37
N THR A 270 16.89 7.71 -13.49
CA THR A 270 18.15 8.19 -12.89
C THR A 270 17.86 8.87 -11.56
N ILE A 271 18.45 8.34 -10.49
CA ILE A 271 18.26 8.81 -9.12
C ILE A 271 19.48 9.61 -8.70
N SER A 272 19.29 10.92 -8.51
CA SER A 272 20.33 11.85 -8.04
C SER A 272 19.84 12.84 -6.98
N SER A 273 18.60 12.69 -6.54
CA SER A 273 17.95 13.53 -5.52
C SER A 273 16.64 12.88 -5.06
N GLY A 274 16.12 13.33 -3.92
CA GLY A 274 14.82 12.89 -3.39
C GLY A 274 14.78 11.43 -2.94
N THR A 275 13.56 10.93 -2.77
CA THR A 275 13.30 9.57 -2.30
C THR A 275 12.48 8.83 -3.34
N HIS A 276 12.92 7.64 -3.73
CA HIS A 276 12.32 6.85 -4.79
C HIS A 276 12.04 5.45 -4.30
N ASN A 277 10.88 4.92 -4.66
CA ASN A 277 10.44 3.57 -4.31
C ASN A 277 10.01 2.85 -5.59
N TRP A 278 10.30 1.57 -5.72
CA TRP A 278 9.64 0.73 -6.71
C TRP A 278 9.50 -0.71 -6.21
N LEU A 279 8.52 -1.40 -6.77
CA LEU A 279 8.21 -2.79 -6.45
C LEU A 279 8.59 -3.70 -7.61
N MET A 280 9.10 -4.88 -7.26
CA MET A 280 9.47 -5.93 -8.19
C MET A 280 8.71 -7.21 -7.84
N ASP A 281 7.85 -7.69 -8.73
CA ASP A 281 7.34 -9.06 -8.68
C ASP A 281 8.47 -10.00 -9.12
N VAL A 282 8.90 -10.85 -8.21
CA VAL A 282 9.90 -11.90 -8.41
C VAL A 282 9.29 -13.29 -8.44
N GLY A 283 7.98 -13.41 -8.20
CA GLY A 283 7.18 -14.61 -8.21
C GLY A 283 7.93 -15.82 -7.65
N GLU A 284 8.20 -16.78 -8.53
CA GLU A 284 8.92 -18.00 -8.20
C GLU A 284 10.32 -18.07 -8.82
N SER A 285 10.85 -16.97 -9.37
CA SER A 285 12.20 -16.95 -9.94
C SER A 285 13.24 -17.39 -8.90
N GLY A 286 14.02 -18.42 -9.23
CA GLY A 286 15.01 -19.04 -8.36
C GLY A 286 16.37 -18.33 -8.36
N ALA A 287 16.62 -17.48 -9.36
CA ALA A 287 17.91 -16.82 -9.54
C ALA A 287 17.75 -15.41 -10.13
N PHE A 288 17.97 -14.39 -9.29
CA PHE A 288 17.93 -12.98 -9.71
C PHE A 288 18.82 -12.10 -8.82
N LYS A 289 19.11 -10.89 -9.30
CA LYS A 289 19.65 -9.77 -8.52
C LYS A 289 18.88 -8.50 -8.81
N LEU A 290 18.51 -7.77 -7.78
CA LEU A 290 17.78 -6.52 -7.87
C LEU A 290 18.47 -5.47 -7.00
N GLY A 291 18.57 -4.24 -7.47
CA GLY A 291 19.18 -3.16 -6.70
C GLY A 291 19.49 -1.96 -7.55
N VAL A 292 20.63 -1.34 -7.29
CA VAL A 292 21.09 -0.13 -7.98
C VAL A 292 22.55 -0.24 -8.37
N CYS A 293 22.93 0.51 -9.41
CA CYS A 293 24.33 0.67 -9.80
C CYS A 293 24.60 2.09 -10.31
N TYR A 294 25.87 2.48 -10.36
CA TYR A 294 26.26 3.68 -11.07
C TYR A 294 26.11 3.51 -12.59
N ALA A 295 25.78 4.62 -13.26
CA ALA A 295 25.74 4.68 -14.72
C ALA A 295 27.10 4.34 -15.37
N SER A 296 28.20 4.57 -14.65
CA SER A 296 29.57 4.27 -15.08
C SER A 296 29.98 2.80 -14.92
N MET A 297 29.12 1.93 -14.42
CA MET A 297 29.43 0.49 -14.29
C MET A 297 29.72 -0.13 -15.66
N GLY A 298 30.70 -1.02 -15.73
CA GLY A 298 31.07 -1.72 -16.96
C GLY A 298 29.89 -2.45 -17.60
N ARG A 299 29.86 -2.50 -18.94
CA ARG A 299 28.82 -3.19 -19.71
C ARG A 299 29.32 -4.44 -20.44
N LYS A 300 30.64 -4.57 -20.60
CA LYS A 300 31.25 -5.53 -21.53
C LYS A 300 32.07 -6.59 -20.82
N GLY A 301 32.18 -7.76 -21.45
CA GLY A 301 33.02 -8.87 -21.00
C GLY A 301 32.45 -9.66 -19.84
N SER A 302 33.07 -10.82 -19.58
CA SER A 302 32.71 -11.76 -18.51
C SER A 302 33.34 -11.45 -17.15
N GLY A 303 34.10 -10.36 -17.06
CA GLY A 303 34.74 -9.92 -15.83
C GLY A 303 33.76 -9.41 -14.77
N ASN A 304 34.30 -9.05 -13.62
CA ASN A 304 33.53 -8.53 -12.49
C ASN A 304 33.00 -7.09 -12.72
N ASP A 305 33.64 -6.32 -13.60
CA ASP A 305 33.27 -4.92 -13.89
C ASP A 305 31.83 -4.78 -14.40
N SER A 306 31.33 -5.78 -15.13
CA SER A 306 29.97 -5.82 -15.66
C SER A 306 29.03 -6.74 -14.86
N ARG A 307 29.52 -7.42 -13.82
CA ARG A 307 28.75 -8.38 -13.01
C ARG A 307 28.16 -7.70 -11.77
N LEU A 308 26.83 -7.56 -11.71
CA LEU A 308 26.14 -6.94 -10.57
C LEU A 308 26.51 -7.59 -9.22
N GLY A 309 26.88 -6.76 -8.25
CA GLY A 309 27.31 -7.12 -6.90
C GLY A 309 28.80 -7.50 -6.77
N TYR A 310 29.52 -7.67 -7.88
CA TYR A 310 30.93 -8.09 -7.89
C TYR A 310 31.93 -6.95 -8.16
N ASN A 311 31.43 -5.72 -8.18
CA ASN A 311 32.21 -4.50 -8.33
C ASN A 311 31.78 -3.46 -7.29
N ALA A 312 32.58 -2.40 -7.13
CA ALA A 312 32.28 -1.32 -6.19
C ALA A 312 31.18 -0.35 -6.67
N GLN A 313 30.62 -0.57 -7.86
CA GLN A 313 29.66 0.33 -8.50
C GLN A 313 28.22 -0.21 -8.47
N SER A 314 27.96 -1.31 -7.76
CA SER A 314 26.63 -1.93 -7.66
C SER A 314 26.33 -2.43 -6.25
N TRP A 315 25.07 -2.25 -5.83
CA TRP A 315 24.50 -2.68 -4.55
C TRP A 315 23.21 -3.44 -4.85
N VAL A 316 23.22 -4.76 -4.67
CA VAL A 316 22.09 -5.60 -5.08
C VAL A 316 21.76 -6.64 -4.04
N LEU A 317 20.47 -6.92 -3.89
CA LEU A 317 19.95 -8.11 -3.23
C LEU A 317 19.87 -9.24 -4.26
N SER A 318 20.50 -10.36 -3.94
CA SER A 318 20.60 -11.56 -4.76
C SER A 318 19.77 -12.68 -4.15
N LYS A 319 19.00 -13.38 -4.97
CA LYS A 319 18.44 -14.70 -4.65
C LYS A 319 19.08 -15.73 -5.56
N TYR A 320 19.59 -16.81 -5.00
CA TYR A 320 20.10 -17.96 -5.75
C TYR A 320 19.79 -19.24 -5.01
N ASP A 321 19.15 -20.20 -5.68
CA ASP A 321 18.76 -21.49 -5.11
C ASP A 321 17.97 -21.38 -3.79
N GLY A 322 17.16 -20.32 -3.68
CA GLY A 322 16.33 -20.04 -2.50
C GLY A 322 17.01 -19.28 -1.37
N ASP A 323 18.34 -19.08 -1.43
CA ASP A 323 19.09 -18.28 -0.47
C ASP A 323 19.17 -16.82 -0.88
N PHE A 324 18.98 -15.93 0.08
CA PHE A 324 19.08 -14.49 -0.10
C PHE A 324 20.42 -13.97 0.42
N SER A 325 21.01 -13.05 -0.32
CA SER A 325 22.24 -12.35 0.09
C SER A 325 22.24 -10.92 -0.41
N PHE A 326 22.89 -10.03 0.32
CA PHE A 326 23.26 -8.71 -0.17
C PHE A 326 24.67 -8.76 -0.77
N CYS A 327 24.82 -8.29 -2.01
CA CYS A 327 26.06 -8.33 -2.77
C CYS A 327 26.54 -6.91 -3.11
N HIS A 328 27.78 -6.61 -2.72
CA HIS A 328 28.47 -5.36 -3.07
C HIS A 328 29.99 -5.59 -3.05
N ALA A 329 30.72 -5.01 -4.01
CA ALA A 329 32.19 -5.10 -4.08
C ALA A 329 32.75 -6.51 -3.97
N GLY A 330 32.04 -7.52 -4.52
CA GLY A 330 32.45 -8.93 -4.45
C GLY A 330 32.19 -9.62 -3.12
N LYS A 331 31.65 -8.90 -2.12
CA LYS A 331 31.26 -9.45 -0.84
C LYS A 331 29.79 -9.84 -0.84
N ASN A 332 29.51 -11.08 -0.45
CA ASN A 332 28.15 -11.60 -0.28
C ASN A 332 27.84 -11.71 1.22
N THR A 333 26.79 -11.03 1.66
CA THR A 333 26.31 -11.04 3.05
C THR A 333 25.00 -11.82 3.10
N PRO A 334 24.96 -13.03 3.68
CA PRO A 334 23.75 -13.85 3.71
C PRO A 334 22.65 -13.17 4.53
N LEU A 335 21.41 -13.24 4.02
CA LEU A 335 20.22 -12.64 4.64
C LEU A 335 19.32 -13.76 5.19
N ARG A 336 18.87 -13.60 6.42
CA ARG A 336 17.90 -14.51 7.04
C ARG A 336 16.50 -14.07 6.68
N VAL A 337 15.92 -14.72 5.67
CA VAL A 337 14.57 -14.46 5.18
C VAL A 337 13.67 -15.59 5.64
N VAL A 338 12.73 -15.29 6.55
CA VAL A 338 11.84 -16.31 7.17
C VAL A 338 10.77 -16.75 6.17
N LEU A 339 10.14 -15.79 5.50
CA LEU A 339 9.15 -16.02 4.45
C LEU A 339 9.72 -15.51 3.14
N LYS A 340 9.76 -16.36 2.11
CA LYS A 340 10.29 -16.00 0.79
C LYS A 340 9.31 -15.05 0.10
N PRO A 341 9.66 -13.77 -0.08
CA PRO A 341 8.74 -12.81 -0.67
C PRO A 341 8.56 -13.10 -2.17
N LYS A 342 7.33 -12.89 -2.66
CA LYS A 342 7.03 -12.86 -4.10
C LYS A 342 7.18 -11.45 -4.67
N ILE A 343 7.04 -10.43 -3.82
CA ILE A 343 7.22 -9.03 -4.21
C ILE A 343 8.35 -8.45 -3.36
N LEU A 344 9.27 -7.73 -3.98
CA LEU A 344 10.37 -7.04 -3.33
C LEU A 344 10.22 -5.54 -3.52
N GLY A 345 10.22 -4.79 -2.43
CA GLY A 345 10.29 -3.34 -2.43
C GLY A 345 11.73 -2.85 -2.34
N LEU A 346 12.04 -1.83 -3.13
CA LEU A 346 13.32 -1.12 -3.11
C LEU A 346 13.05 0.35 -2.85
N LEU A 347 13.73 0.91 -1.85
CA LEU A 347 13.65 2.31 -1.51
C LEU A 347 15.06 2.91 -1.56
N VAL A 348 15.24 3.98 -2.35
CA VAL A 348 16.45 4.80 -2.35
C VAL A 348 16.10 6.15 -1.79
N ASP A 349 16.73 6.51 -0.67
CA ASP A 349 16.64 7.83 -0.10
C ASP A 349 17.96 8.57 -0.27
N TRP A 350 17.95 9.51 -1.21
CA TRP A 350 19.13 10.30 -1.53
C TRP A 350 19.55 11.24 -0.39
N PRO A 351 18.65 11.95 0.32
CA PRO A 351 19.05 12.80 1.44
C PRO A 351 19.80 12.07 2.56
N SER A 352 19.31 10.91 3.02
CA SER A 352 19.98 10.12 4.06
C SER A 352 21.08 9.20 3.53
N GLN A 353 21.18 9.07 2.20
CA GLN A 353 22.12 8.18 1.49
C GLN A 353 21.89 6.71 1.87
N THR A 354 20.62 6.30 1.86
CA THR A 354 20.18 4.97 2.32
C THR A 354 19.47 4.21 1.20
N LEU A 355 19.82 2.94 1.04
CA LEU A 355 19.12 1.97 0.19
C LEU A 355 18.51 0.88 1.08
N VAL A 356 17.21 0.66 0.95
CA VAL A 356 16.44 -0.33 1.73
C VAL A 356 15.82 -1.35 0.78
N PHE A 357 15.97 -2.62 1.14
CA PHE A 357 15.25 -3.75 0.55
C PHE A 357 14.25 -4.25 1.58
N TYR A 358 12.98 -4.34 1.21
CA TYR A 358 11.92 -4.71 2.14
C TYR A 358 10.86 -5.58 1.46
N ASP A 359 10.11 -6.30 2.29
CA ASP A 359 8.89 -6.99 1.89
C ASP A 359 7.70 -6.02 2.10
N PRO A 360 6.98 -5.61 1.03
CA PRO A 360 5.89 -4.65 1.16
C PRO A 360 4.68 -5.20 1.91
N ASP A 361 4.46 -6.51 1.91
CA ASP A 361 3.29 -7.11 2.56
C ASP A 361 3.44 -7.13 4.09
N SER A 362 4.65 -7.46 4.55
CA SER A 362 4.97 -7.53 6.00
C SER A 362 5.64 -6.27 6.54
N SER A 363 6.00 -5.32 5.67
CA SER A 363 6.88 -4.18 5.98
C SER A 363 8.26 -4.60 6.56
N ALA A 364 8.66 -5.86 6.40
CA ALA A 364 9.90 -6.37 6.97
C ALA A 364 11.11 -5.91 6.14
N VAL A 365 12.08 -5.26 6.80
CA VAL A 365 13.36 -4.90 6.17
C VAL A 365 14.22 -6.13 6.00
N LEU A 366 14.49 -6.51 4.76
CA LEU A 366 15.37 -7.61 4.38
C LEU A 366 16.84 -7.19 4.51
N HIS A 367 17.16 -6.00 4.00
CA HIS A 367 18.49 -5.40 4.12
C HIS A 367 18.42 -3.89 4.01
N SER A 368 19.37 -3.19 4.63
CA SER A 368 19.54 -1.75 4.47
C SER A 368 21.03 -1.44 4.46
N VAL A 369 21.43 -0.53 3.57
CA VAL A 369 22.79 -0.04 3.48
C VAL A 369 22.77 1.49 3.46
N ARG A 370 23.61 2.09 4.30
CA ARG A 370 23.92 3.52 4.24
C ARG A 370 25.26 3.69 3.56
N HIS A 371 25.29 4.38 2.44
CA HIS A 371 26.49 4.55 1.63
C HIS A 371 26.45 5.91 0.96
N VAL A 372 27.51 6.72 1.10
CA VAL A 372 27.62 8.01 0.42
C VAL A 372 27.80 7.77 -1.08
N PHE A 373 26.73 7.92 -1.85
CA PHE A 373 26.74 7.72 -3.28
C PHE A 373 27.39 8.92 -3.98
N SER A 374 28.51 8.68 -4.67
CA SER A 374 29.29 9.73 -5.32
C SER A 374 28.77 10.12 -6.72
N ALA A 375 27.80 9.38 -7.25
CA ALA A 375 27.25 9.58 -8.59
C ALA A 375 25.79 9.09 -8.67
N PRO A 376 25.01 9.57 -9.67
CA PRO A 376 23.64 9.13 -9.87
C PRO A 376 23.51 7.60 -10.00
N LEU A 377 22.43 7.07 -9.45
CA LEU A 377 22.10 5.65 -9.45
C LEU A 377 21.08 5.32 -10.53
N LEU A 378 21.20 4.13 -11.08
CA LEU A 378 20.21 3.50 -11.96
C LEU A 378 19.71 2.21 -11.30
N PRO A 379 18.40 1.91 -11.33
CA PRO A 379 17.89 0.59 -11.02
C PRO A 379 18.59 -0.47 -11.86
N ALA A 380 18.94 -1.58 -11.24
CA ALA A 380 19.76 -2.62 -11.84
C ALA A 380 19.14 -3.99 -11.59
N PHE A 381 19.07 -4.79 -12.66
CA PHE A 381 18.39 -6.07 -12.67
C PHE A 381 19.31 -7.12 -13.29
N ALA A 382 19.39 -8.31 -12.69
CA ALA A 382 19.90 -9.51 -13.34
C ALA A 382 18.92 -10.67 -13.13
N VAL A 383 18.65 -11.44 -14.18
CA VAL A 383 17.70 -12.56 -14.12
C VAL A 383 18.34 -13.77 -14.76
N ALA A 384 18.40 -14.87 -14.02
CA ALA A 384 18.98 -16.13 -14.48
C ALA A 384 18.02 -17.32 -14.32
N ASP A 385 16.78 -17.07 -13.90
CA ASP A 385 15.68 -18.03 -13.90
C ASP A 385 14.35 -17.31 -14.12
N ARG A 386 13.48 -17.86 -14.98
CA ARG A 386 12.14 -17.34 -15.31
C ARG A 386 12.12 -15.83 -15.60
N SER A 387 11.35 -15.05 -14.84
CA SER A 387 11.13 -13.63 -15.07
C SER A 387 11.04 -12.83 -13.78
N VAL A 388 11.24 -11.52 -13.89
CA VAL A 388 10.92 -10.52 -12.86
C VAL A 388 10.19 -9.35 -13.53
N THR A 389 9.27 -8.71 -12.82
CA THR A 389 8.38 -7.68 -13.36
C THR A 389 8.34 -6.45 -12.45
N ILE A 390 8.48 -5.25 -13.01
CA ILE A 390 8.25 -3.99 -12.31
C ILE A 390 6.74 -3.81 -12.11
N LEU A 391 6.32 -3.43 -10.90
CA LEU A 391 4.92 -3.13 -10.58
C LEU A 391 4.69 -1.60 -10.49
N HIS A 392 3.59 -1.16 -11.10
CA HIS A 392 3.12 0.23 -11.09
C HIS A 392 1.87 0.41 -10.25
#